data_AF-W4V9T0-F1
#
_entry.id   AF-W4V9T0-F1
#
_cell.length_a   1.000
_cell.length_b   1.000
_cell.length_c   1.000
_cell.angle_alpha   90.00
_cell.angle_beta   90.00
_cell.angle_gamma   90.00
#
_symmetry.space_group_name_H-M   'P 1'
#
loop_
_entity.id
_entity.type
_entity.pdbx_description
1 polymer ?
#
loop_
_entity_poly.entity_id
_entity_poly.type
_entity_poly.pdbx_seq_one_letter_code
_entity_poly.pdbx_strand_id
1 'polypeptide(L)'
;MNDNKFWELIDDSKRKSKGDPEKQIEFLVSNIAELPEQEIYEFDKIFYKYYVASYTSELWAAAYIINGGCSDDGFDYFRGWLISQGKEVYENALKEPESLAEVISEDEAGNIDFEDILYVSFDAYKLKTGKDDFYDKVQRTECPEIELTWSENEEVLEEMFPKLVKKFWQ
;
A
#
# COMPACT_ATOMS: atom_id res chain seq x y z
N MET A 1 -6.75 -1.99 18.25
CA MET A 1 -7.27 -0.78 17.58
C MET A 1 -8.42 -1.12 16.65
N ASN A 2 -9.12 -0.11 16.13
CA ASN A 2 -10.12 -0.23 15.06
C ASN A 2 -9.63 0.46 13.79
N ASP A 3 -10.37 0.31 12.69
CA ASP A 3 -10.03 0.87 11.38
C ASP A 3 -9.82 2.39 11.40
N ASN A 4 -10.63 3.13 12.17
CA ASN A 4 -10.48 4.59 12.27
C ASN A 4 -9.11 4.96 12.85
N LYS A 5 -8.70 4.29 13.92
CA LYS A 5 -7.40 4.58 14.54
C LYS A 5 -6.22 4.16 13.67
N PHE A 6 -6.36 3.07 12.93
CA PHE A 6 -5.38 2.65 11.92
C PHE A 6 -5.18 3.74 10.87
N TRP A 7 -6.25 4.22 10.25
CA TRP A 7 -6.17 5.26 9.23
C TRP A 7 -5.67 6.59 9.78
N GLU A 8 -6.06 6.97 11.01
CA GLU A 8 -5.48 8.15 11.68
C GLU A 8 -3.94 8.08 11.78
N LEU A 9 -3.37 6.92 12.12
CA LEU A 9 -1.92 6.75 12.22
C LEU A 9 -1.23 6.88 10.86
N ILE A 10 -1.82 6.28 9.81
CA ILE A 10 -1.33 6.40 8.43
C ILE A 10 -1.37 7.87 7.98
N ASP A 11 -2.53 8.53 8.09
CA ASP A 11 -2.73 9.91 7.66
C ASP A 11 -1.82 10.89 8.41
N ASP A 12 -1.65 10.70 9.72
CA ASP A 12 -0.73 11.51 10.52
C ASP A 12 0.73 11.31 10.13
N SER A 13 1.14 10.07 9.82
CA SER A 13 2.51 9.78 9.36
C SER A 13 2.80 10.44 8.02
N LYS A 14 1.89 10.31 7.03
CA LYS A 14 1.98 10.94 5.71
C LYS A 14 2.05 12.47 5.81
N ARG A 15 1.20 13.06 6.64
CA ARG A 15 1.16 14.52 6.84
C ARG A 15 2.45 15.03 7.48
N LYS A 16 3.02 14.31 8.45
CA LYS A 16 4.26 14.70 9.12
C LYS A 16 5.50 14.49 8.25
N SER A 17 5.48 13.46 7.40
CA SER A 17 6.61 13.14 6.51
C SER A 17 6.78 14.13 5.37
N LYS A 18 5.70 14.81 4.95
CA LYS A 18 5.70 15.78 3.85
C LYS A 18 6.20 15.17 2.53
N GLY A 19 5.81 13.93 2.27
CA GLY A 19 6.16 13.19 1.05
C GLY A 19 7.49 12.44 1.11
N ASP A 20 8.15 12.40 2.27
CA ASP A 20 9.38 11.63 2.49
C ASP A 20 9.04 10.22 3.02
N PRO A 21 9.27 9.14 2.25
CA PRO A 21 8.90 7.78 2.66
C PRO A 21 9.63 7.33 3.94
N GLU A 22 10.93 7.60 4.05
CA GLU A 22 11.74 7.22 5.21
C GLU A 22 11.18 7.88 6.49
N LYS A 23 10.90 9.19 6.43
CA LYS A 23 10.27 9.89 7.56
C LYS A 23 8.89 9.34 7.89
N GLN A 24 8.12 8.93 6.89
CA GLN A 24 6.80 8.34 7.12
C GLN A 24 6.92 7.06 7.94
N ILE A 25 7.85 6.18 7.59
CA ILE A 25 8.17 4.96 8.35
C ILE A 25 8.61 5.31 9.77
N GLU A 26 9.56 6.24 9.93
CA GLU A 26 10.05 6.66 11.25
C GLU A 26 8.90 7.13 12.16
N PHE A 27 8.01 7.99 11.66
CA PHE A 27 6.87 8.46 12.42
C PHE A 27 5.89 7.34 12.75
N LEU A 28 5.60 6.47 11.78
CA LEU A 28 4.62 5.40 11.94
C LEU A 28 5.11 4.36 12.95
N VAL A 29 6.35 3.87 12.80
CA VAL A 29 7.00 2.93 13.72
C VAL A 29 7.06 3.50 15.13
N SER A 30 7.52 4.75 15.27
CA SER A 30 7.60 5.40 16.58
C SER A 30 6.23 5.50 17.27
N ASN A 31 5.19 5.91 16.53
CA ASN A 31 3.85 6.04 17.11
C ASN A 31 3.23 4.67 17.48
N ILE A 32 3.46 3.63 16.66
CA ILE A 32 2.95 2.28 16.93
C ILE A 32 3.68 1.67 18.14
N ALA A 33 4.98 1.88 18.29
CA ALA A 33 5.77 1.33 19.41
C ALA A 33 5.33 1.84 20.79
N GLU A 34 4.75 3.04 20.85
CA GLU A 34 4.16 3.61 22.08
C GLU A 34 2.85 2.91 22.49
N LEU A 35 2.18 2.20 21.58
CA LEU A 35 0.93 1.50 21.85
C LEU A 35 1.17 0.20 22.64
N PRO A 36 0.18 -0.30 23.41
CA PRO A 36 0.25 -1.65 23.99
C PRO A 36 0.54 -2.72 22.93
N GLU A 37 1.26 -3.80 23.27
CA GLU A 37 1.63 -4.87 22.32
C GLU A 37 0.41 -5.41 21.54
N GLN A 38 -0.72 -5.61 22.23
CA GLN A 38 -1.95 -6.05 21.59
C GLN A 38 -2.43 -5.10 20.48
N GLU A 39 -2.25 -3.79 20.66
CA GLU A 39 -2.62 -2.80 19.67
C GLU A 39 -1.71 -2.86 18.43
N ILE A 40 -0.43 -3.23 18.59
CA ILE A 40 0.49 -3.49 17.47
C ILE A 40 0.00 -4.70 16.64
N TYR A 41 -0.44 -5.77 17.30
CA TYR A 41 -1.01 -6.92 16.59
C TYR A 41 -2.32 -6.57 15.87
N GLU A 42 -3.18 -5.76 16.48
CA GLU A 42 -4.39 -5.28 15.80
C GLU A 42 -4.07 -4.33 14.64
N PHE A 43 -3.01 -3.51 14.74
CA PHE A 43 -2.54 -2.71 13.60
C PHE A 43 -2.15 -3.61 12.43
N ASP A 44 -1.32 -4.64 12.66
CA ASP A 44 -0.87 -5.58 11.62
C ASP A 44 -2.06 -6.28 10.96
N LYS A 45 -3.01 -6.76 11.78
CA LYS A 45 -4.22 -7.40 11.28
C LYS A 45 -5.06 -6.49 10.39
N ILE A 46 -5.23 -5.23 10.77
CA ILE A 46 -5.97 -4.25 9.97
C ILE A 46 -5.19 -3.89 8.70
N PHE A 47 -3.87 -3.69 8.80
CA PHE A 47 -3.01 -3.47 7.65
C PHE A 47 -3.18 -4.62 6.64
N TYR A 48 -3.08 -5.87 7.09
CA TYR A 48 -3.23 -7.04 6.24
C TYR A 48 -4.62 -7.21 5.66
N LYS A 49 -5.67 -6.81 6.39
CA LYS A 49 -7.04 -6.77 5.85
C LYS A 49 -7.11 -5.87 4.62
N TYR A 50 -6.52 -4.67 4.67
CA TYR A 50 -6.49 -3.76 3.52
C TYR A 50 -5.49 -4.22 2.45
N TYR A 51 -4.36 -4.79 2.84
CA TYR A 51 -3.40 -5.37 1.90
C TYR A 51 -4.02 -6.48 1.05
N VAL A 52 -4.72 -7.43 1.68
CA VAL A 52 -5.44 -8.50 0.97
C VAL A 52 -6.57 -7.93 0.12
N ALA A 53 -7.32 -6.95 0.64
CA ALA A 53 -8.42 -6.35 -0.12
C ALA A 53 -7.97 -5.59 -1.37
N SER A 54 -6.74 -5.05 -1.41
CA SER A 54 -6.20 -4.40 -2.61
C SER A 54 -5.58 -5.37 -3.63
N TYR A 55 -5.55 -6.68 -3.34
CA TYR A 55 -5.12 -7.71 -4.29
C TYR A 55 -6.21 -7.96 -5.34
N THR A 56 -6.34 -7.02 -6.28
CA THR A 56 -7.34 -7.04 -7.37
C THR A 56 -6.65 -6.95 -8.72
N SER A 57 -7.29 -7.51 -9.76
CA SER A 57 -6.69 -7.59 -11.09
C SER A 57 -6.54 -6.19 -11.67
N GLU A 58 -7.53 -5.34 -11.44
CA GLU A 58 -7.59 -3.98 -11.96
C GLU A 58 -6.57 -3.05 -11.28
N LEU A 59 -6.31 -3.20 -9.98
CA LEU A 59 -5.21 -2.47 -9.33
C LEU A 59 -3.84 -2.95 -9.84
N TRP A 60 -3.70 -4.23 -10.19
CA TRP A 60 -2.46 -4.71 -10.80
C TRP A 60 -2.26 -4.11 -12.19
N ALA A 61 -3.31 -4.03 -13.01
CA ALA A 61 -3.25 -3.33 -14.29
C ALA A 61 -2.83 -1.86 -14.13
N ALA A 62 -3.42 -1.17 -13.15
CA ALA A 62 -3.07 0.21 -12.84
C ALA A 62 -1.59 0.32 -12.44
N ALA A 63 -1.11 -0.54 -11.53
CA ALA A 63 0.29 -0.60 -11.13
C ALA A 63 1.22 -0.85 -12.34
N TYR A 64 0.83 -1.77 -13.24
CA TYR A 64 1.57 -2.06 -14.47
C TYR A 64 1.66 -0.83 -15.38
N ILE A 65 0.55 -0.12 -15.62
CA ILE A 65 0.54 1.09 -16.45
C ILE A 65 1.41 2.18 -15.84
N ILE A 66 1.22 2.46 -14.54
CA ILE A 66 1.90 3.54 -13.81
C ILE A 66 3.41 3.31 -13.70
N ASN A 67 3.83 2.07 -13.47
CA ASN A 67 5.24 1.73 -13.29
C ASN A 67 5.93 1.29 -14.60
N GLY A 68 5.21 1.16 -15.72
CA GLY A 68 5.75 0.65 -16.97
C GLY A 68 6.10 -0.85 -16.91
N GLY A 69 5.41 -1.60 -16.04
CA GLY A 69 5.67 -2.99 -15.70
C GLY A 69 5.31 -3.28 -14.24
N CYS A 70 4.94 -4.52 -13.90
CA CYS A 70 4.63 -4.89 -12.51
C CYS A 70 4.77 -6.40 -12.28
N SER A 71 5.81 -6.81 -11.57
CA SER A 71 5.96 -8.17 -11.05
C SER A 71 5.08 -8.40 -9.82
N ASP A 72 5.03 -9.64 -9.32
CA ASP A 72 4.34 -9.97 -8.06
C ASP A 72 4.86 -9.09 -6.89
N ASP A 73 6.18 -9.04 -6.69
CA ASP A 73 6.81 -8.20 -5.65
C ASP A 73 6.55 -6.71 -5.91
N GLY A 74 6.59 -6.27 -7.17
CA GLY A 74 6.29 -4.89 -7.54
C GLY A 74 4.85 -4.51 -7.18
N PHE A 75 3.91 -5.45 -7.32
CA PHE A 75 2.53 -5.23 -6.95
C PHE A 75 2.33 -5.20 -5.43
N ASP A 76 3.07 -6.03 -4.70
CA ASP A 76 3.13 -5.99 -3.23
C ASP A 76 3.56 -4.61 -2.73
N TYR A 77 4.61 -4.05 -3.32
CA TYR A 77 5.14 -2.74 -2.92
C TYR A 77 4.22 -1.60 -3.35
N PHE A 78 3.60 -1.69 -4.52
CA PHE A 78 2.59 -0.74 -4.97
C PHE A 78 1.37 -0.72 -4.01
N ARG A 79 0.92 -1.88 -3.54
CA ARG A 79 -0.18 -1.95 -2.55
C ARG A 79 0.23 -1.40 -1.19
N GLY A 80 1.49 -1.60 -0.77
CA GLY A 80 2.08 -0.93 0.38
C GLY A 80 2.03 0.59 0.23
N TRP A 81 2.48 1.11 -0.91
CA TRP A 81 2.39 2.52 -1.26
C TRP A 81 0.93 3.02 -1.21
N LEU A 82 -0.02 2.28 -1.78
CA LEU A 82 -1.41 2.68 -1.84
C LEU A 82 -2.01 2.85 -0.43
N ILE A 83 -1.70 1.94 0.49
CA ILE A 83 -2.11 2.06 1.91
C ILE A 83 -1.44 3.28 2.54
N SER A 84 -0.16 3.54 2.25
CA SER A 84 0.56 4.70 2.80
C SER A 84 -0.04 6.04 2.39
N GLN A 85 -0.78 6.08 1.28
CA GLN A 85 -1.44 7.29 0.78
C GLN A 85 -2.64 7.74 1.63
N GLY A 86 -3.09 6.91 2.57
CA GLY A 86 -4.22 7.21 3.44
C GLY A 86 -5.55 6.73 2.90
N LYS A 87 -6.58 6.83 3.74
CA LYS A 87 -7.87 6.14 3.52
C LYS A 87 -8.56 6.54 2.22
N GLU A 88 -8.64 7.84 1.95
CA GLU A 88 -9.39 8.36 0.82
C GLU A 88 -8.79 7.91 -0.53
N VAL A 89 -7.47 7.99 -0.67
CA VAL A 89 -6.77 7.53 -1.88
C VAL A 89 -6.95 6.03 -2.05
N TYR A 90 -6.76 5.27 -0.98
CA TYR A 90 -6.91 3.81 -1.00
C TYR A 90 -8.32 3.38 -1.42
N GLU A 91 -9.37 3.93 -0.78
CA GLU A 91 -10.77 3.56 -1.06
C GLU A 91 -11.21 3.99 -2.46
N ASN A 92 -10.75 5.15 -2.95
CA ASN A 92 -11.03 5.61 -4.30
C ASN A 92 -10.38 4.70 -5.35
N ALA A 93 -9.09 4.39 -5.19
CA ALA A 93 -8.38 3.53 -6.13
C ALA A 93 -8.93 2.09 -6.15
N LEU A 94 -9.35 1.57 -4.99
CA LEU A 94 -9.96 0.25 -4.90
C LEU A 94 -11.29 0.17 -5.68
N LYS A 95 -12.03 1.29 -5.74
CA LYS A 95 -13.31 1.36 -6.45
C LYS A 95 -13.14 1.73 -7.92
N GLU A 96 -12.22 2.64 -8.23
CA GLU A 96 -11.94 3.16 -9.56
C GLU A 96 -10.43 3.38 -9.69
N PRO A 97 -9.66 2.38 -10.17
CA PRO A 97 -8.19 2.47 -10.25
C PRO A 97 -7.69 3.67 -11.07
N GLU A 98 -8.48 4.15 -12.03
CA GLU A 98 -8.16 5.35 -12.80
C GLU A 98 -8.05 6.62 -11.95
N SER A 99 -8.60 6.65 -10.72
CA SER A 99 -8.45 7.81 -9.81
C SER A 99 -6.99 8.11 -9.48
N LEU A 100 -6.10 7.13 -9.62
CA LEU A 100 -4.66 7.30 -9.41
C LEU A 100 -4.02 8.29 -10.38
N ALA A 101 -4.65 8.56 -11.54
CA ALA A 101 -4.24 9.63 -12.45
C ALA A 101 -4.30 11.02 -11.81
N GLU A 102 -5.06 11.22 -10.74
CA GLU A 102 -5.14 12.51 -10.01
C GLU A 102 -4.15 12.59 -8.85
N VAL A 103 -3.62 11.45 -8.41
CA VAL A 103 -2.77 11.32 -7.22
C VAL A 103 -1.29 11.32 -7.58
N ILE A 104 -0.92 10.57 -8.63
CA ILE A 104 0.47 10.31 -9.01
C ILE A 104 0.84 11.25 -10.16
N SER A 105 1.94 11.98 -10.04
CA SER A 105 2.45 12.82 -11.13
C SER A 105 3.31 12.01 -12.12
N GLU A 106 3.50 12.56 -13.32
CA GLU A 106 4.29 11.90 -14.38
C GLU A 106 5.77 11.74 -13.98
N ASP A 107 6.30 12.61 -13.14
CA ASP A 107 7.67 12.55 -12.62
C ASP A 107 7.87 11.50 -11.53
N GLU A 108 6.79 11.04 -10.88
CA GLU A 108 6.82 9.96 -9.89
C GLU A 108 6.63 8.56 -10.54
N ALA A 109 6.03 8.52 -11.73
CA ALA A 109 5.76 7.28 -12.46
C ALA A 109 7.03 6.44 -12.69
N GLY A 110 6.88 5.12 -12.72
CA GLY A 110 8.01 4.18 -12.80
C GLY A 110 8.66 3.82 -11.46
N ASN A 111 8.37 4.56 -10.37
CA ASN A 111 8.92 4.30 -9.03
C ASN A 111 7.85 4.34 -7.94
N ILE A 112 6.64 3.84 -8.24
CA ILE A 112 5.57 3.75 -7.26
C ILE A 112 5.68 2.43 -6.52
N ASP A 113 6.53 2.43 -5.51
CA ASP A 113 6.76 1.33 -4.58
C ASP A 113 6.90 1.87 -3.14
N PHE A 114 6.64 0.99 -2.17
CA PHE A 114 6.93 1.27 -0.76
C PHE A 114 7.05 -0.03 0.03
N GLU A 115 8.16 -0.76 -0.14
CA GLU A 115 8.39 -2.05 0.54
C GLU A 115 8.42 -1.91 2.07
N ASP A 116 9.12 -0.91 2.59
CA ASP A 116 9.37 -0.76 4.04
C ASP A 116 8.09 -0.68 4.86
N ILE A 117 6.99 -0.16 4.30
CA ILE A 117 5.72 -0.06 5.02
C ILE A 117 5.12 -1.42 5.37
N LEU A 118 5.50 -2.49 4.66
CA LEU A 118 5.05 -3.85 4.94
C LEU A 118 5.63 -4.40 6.26
N TYR A 119 6.69 -3.77 6.77
CA TYR A 119 7.42 -4.20 7.97
C TYR A 119 7.15 -3.34 9.22
N VAL A 120 6.35 -2.28 9.14
CA VAL A 120 6.18 -1.30 10.24
C VAL A 120 5.66 -1.90 11.54
N SER A 121 4.81 -2.93 11.48
CA SER A 121 4.33 -3.64 12.68
C SER A 121 5.45 -4.42 13.36
N PHE A 122 6.28 -5.10 12.56
CA PHE A 122 7.45 -5.84 13.03
C PHE A 122 8.47 -4.88 13.65
N ASP A 123 8.79 -3.79 12.96
CA ASP A 123 9.76 -2.80 13.44
C ASP A 123 9.29 -2.11 14.71
N ALA A 124 8.01 -1.76 14.81
CA ALA A 124 7.43 -1.16 16.01
C ALA A 124 7.43 -2.14 17.19
N TYR A 125 7.12 -3.42 16.96
CA TYR A 125 7.20 -4.45 17.99
C TYR A 125 8.63 -4.66 18.46
N LYS A 126 9.59 -4.74 17.53
CA LYS A 126 11.02 -4.88 17.82
C LYS A 126 11.53 -3.68 18.61
N LEU A 127 11.16 -2.46 18.22
CA LEU A 127 11.52 -1.24 18.93
C LEU A 127 10.96 -1.23 20.36
N LYS A 128 9.71 -1.65 20.54
CA LYS A 128 9.05 -1.70 21.84
C LYS A 128 9.63 -2.75 22.79
N THR A 129 9.87 -3.95 22.28
CA THR A 129 10.12 -5.15 23.11
C THR A 129 11.57 -5.62 23.09
N GLY A 130 12.34 -5.20 22.09
CA GLY A 130 13.68 -5.72 21.80
C GLY A 130 13.70 -7.15 21.25
N LYS A 131 12.56 -7.70 20.82
CA LYS A 131 12.43 -9.09 20.35
C LYS A 131 12.14 -9.14 18.86
N ASP A 132 12.54 -10.26 18.23
CA ASP A 132 12.36 -10.55 16.80
C ASP A 132 11.32 -11.66 16.54
N ASP A 133 10.50 -12.01 17.54
CA ASP A 133 9.51 -13.09 17.47
C ASP A 133 8.10 -12.63 17.06
N PHE A 134 7.98 -11.47 16.39
CA PHE A 134 6.68 -10.88 16.02
C PHE A 134 5.82 -11.80 15.17
N TYR A 135 6.42 -12.41 14.13
CA TYR A 135 5.72 -13.30 13.20
C TYR A 135 5.24 -14.60 13.84
N ASP A 136 5.79 -14.98 14.99
CA ASP A 136 5.28 -16.10 15.79
C ASP A 136 4.01 -15.72 16.59
N LYS A 137 3.68 -14.41 16.69
CA LYS A 137 2.53 -13.89 17.45
C LYS A 137 1.34 -13.51 16.57
N VAL A 138 1.57 -13.23 15.30
CA VAL A 138 0.53 -12.78 14.37
C VAL A 138 0.15 -13.87 13.38
N GLN A 139 -1.10 -13.83 12.92
CA GLN A 139 -1.58 -14.67 11.82
C GLN A 139 -2.07 -13.75 10.72
N ARG A 140 -1.42 -13.83 9.57
CA ARG A 140 -1.78 -13.08 8.37
C ARG A 140 -2.66 -13.95 7.49
N THR A 141 -3.67 -13.33 6.88
CA THR A 141 -4.52 -14.00 5.90
C THR A 141 -3.79 -14.06 4.57
N GLU A 142 -3.83 -15.21 3.92
CA GLU A 142 -3.27 -15.35 2.56
C GLU A 142 -4.11 -14.55 1.57
N CYS A 143 -3.44 -13.97 0.57
CA CYS A 143 -4.16 -13.38 -0.55
C CYS A 143 -4.87 -14.51 -1.34
N PRO A 144 -6.10 -14.26 -1.84
CA PRO A 144 -6.78 -15.23 -2.69
C PRO A 144 -6.00 -15.42 -3.99
N GLU A 145 -6.18 -16.58 -4.63
CA GLU A 145 -5.78 -16.73 -6.04
C GLU A 145 -6.53 -15.70 -6.90
N ILE A 146 -5.81 -15.07 -7.82
CA ILE A 146 -6.36 -14.05 -8.70
C ILE A 146 -6.20 -14.44 -10.16
N GLU A 147 -7.28 -14.32 -10.92
CA GLU A 147 -7.27 -14.43 -12.37
C GLU A 147 -7.15 -13.03 -12.96
N LEU A 148 -6.17 -12.80 -13.82
CA LEU A 148 -5.99 -11.49 -14.45
C LEU A 148 -7.04 -11.28 -15.56
N THR A 149 -7.76 -10.17 -15.49
CA THR A 149 -8.79 -9.77 -16.46
C THR A 149 -8.24 -8.91 -17.61
N TRP A 150 -6.94 -8.63 -17.58
CA TRP A 150 -6.21 -7.82 -18.55
C TRP A 150 -4.98 -8.57 -19.07
N SER A 151 -4.33 -8.00 -20.09
CA SER A 151 -3.05 -8.47 -20.63
C SER A 151 -2.15 -7.28 -20.89
N GLU A 152 -0.85 -7.51 -21.04
CA GLU A 152 0.16 -6.47 -21.34
C GLU A 152 -0.02 -5.81 -22.72
N ASN A 153 -1.09 -6.12 -23.45
CA ASN A 153 -1.42 -5.48 -24.71
C ASN A 153 -1.89 -4.03 -24.46
N GLU A 154 -1.21 -3.10 -25.11
CA GLU A 154 -1.46 -1.66 -24.98
C GLU A 154 -2.89 -1.26 -25.39
N GLU A 155 -3.46 -1.83 -26.46
CA GLU A 155 -4.83 -1.51 -26.90
C GLU A 155 -5.87 -1.94 -25.85
N VAL A 156 -5.65 -3.10 -25.22
CA VAL A 156 -6.52 -3.60 -24.12
C VAL A 156 -6.43 -2.69 -22.91
N LEU A 157 -5.23 -2.27 -22.53
CA LEU A 157 -5.02 -1.39 -21.38
C LEU A 157 -5.53 0.03 -21.63
N GLU A 158 -5.45 0.54 -22.86
CA GLU A 158 -6.02 1.84 -23.25
C GLU A 158 -7.56 1.80 -23.22
N GLU A 159 -8.19 0.69 -23.64
CA GLU A 159 -9.65 0.53 -23.55
C GLU A 159 -10.14 0.46 -22.10
N MET A 160 -9.42 -0.27 -21.24
CA MET A 160 -9.80 -0.47 -19.83
C MET A 160 -9.46 0.73 -18.92
N PHE A 161 -8.31 1.38 -19.16
CA PHE A 161 -7.75 2.44 -18.29
C PHE A 161 -7.28 3.66 -19.11
N PRO A 162 -8.15 4.28 -19.92
CA PRO A 162 -7.78 5.35 -20.85
C PRO A 162 -7.14 6.56 -20.17
N LYS A 163 -7.50 6.90 -18.93
CA LYS A 163 -6.92 8.03 -18.19
C LYS A 163 -5.49 7.75 -17.75
N LEU A 164 -5.24 6.52 -17.27
CA LEU A 164 -3.90 6.12 -16.81
C LEU A 164 -2.94 6.01 -18.00
N VAL A 165 -3.35 5.30 -19.06
CA VAL A 165 -2.54 5.16 -20.28
C VAL A 165 -2.23 6.52 -20.89
N LYS A 166 -3.25 7.36 -21.07
CA LYS A 166 -3.05 8.72 -21.58
C LYS A 166 -2.09 9.53 -20.72
N LYS A 167 -2.04 9.32 -19.41
CA LYS A 167 -1.15 10.10 -18.54
C LYS A 167 0.29 9.59 -18.58
N PHE A 168 0.49 8.28 -18.50
CA PHE A 168 1.81 7.71 -18.21
C PHE A 168 2.57 7.15 -19.41
N TRP A 169 1.93 6.96 -20.57
CA TRP A 169 2.57 6.38 -21.76
C TRP A 169 2.80 7.39 -22.90
N GLN A 170 2.81 8.70 -22.61
CA GLN A 170 3.12 9.76 -23.59
C GLN A 170 4.61 9.95 -23.85
#